data_AF-A0AAD5HDK5-F1
#
_entry.id   AF-A0AAD5HDK5-F1
#
_cell.length_a   1.000
_cell.length_b   1.000
_cell.length_c   1.000
_cell.angle_alpha   90.00
_cell.angle_beta   90.00
_cell.angle_gamma   90.00
#
_symmetry.space_group_name_H-M   'P 1'
#
loop_
_entity.id
_entity.type
_entity.pdbx_description
1 polymer ?
#
loop_
_entity_poly.entity_id
_entity_poly.type
_entity_poly.pdbx_seq_one_letter_code
_entity_poly.pdbx_strand_id
1 'polypeptide(L)'
;MLPSSVRIIGLTASKCATQRTAPIALRQFHSTTFNGEEKDTESPQEGTEQSSPAEETEPVKLSRRRRKFHEWANGEGKKYKEPSQGTTNYIAQTPFPMNPLFKPVLPLSDTVREKIFQQYVSEPEKWTVRKLATEYSLSLARVDAILKLKAQEKQMMGEGVPLQTKFSKGMEKLIGVQHSERNLRETLIEIQPDVKKPKYQIIDEESQFTPEDAAKVLNRRAFADVQKDLLIGESKAKGDKWMVSEKESIEKLPAQNQKESNKRFGFLFVDTSVHGKKTPIVRESDGTLRNAQTSEYAKKMIRY
;
A
#
# COMPACT_ATOMS: atom_id res chain seq x y z
N MET A 1 -45.81 35.07 -30.78
CA MET A 1 -45.65 34.34 -29.50
C MET A 1 -45.44 32.88 -29.84
N LEU A 2 -44.19 32.40 -29.77
CA LEU A 2 -43.83 30.99 -29.95
C LEU A 2 -43.29 30.49 -28.61
N PRO A 3 -43.63 29.27 -28.16
CA PRO A 3 -43.16 28.76 -26.88
C PRO A 3 -41.68 28.38 -26.97
N SER A 4 -40.89 28.94 -26.05
CA SER A 4 -39.48 28.66 -25.80
C SER A 4 -39.26 27.20 -25.38
N SER A 5 -38.27 26.56 -26.00
CA SER A 5 -37.98 25.14 -25.88
C SER A 5 -36.94 24.88 -24.79
N VAL A 6 -37.42 24.68 -23.56
CA VAL A 6 -36.58 24.44 -22.37
C VAL A 6 -35.75 23.16 -22.53
N ARG A 7 -34.42 23.29 -22.51
CA ARG A 7 -33.50 22.15 -22.47
C ARG A 7 -33.21 21.70 -21.04
N ILE A 8 -33.63 20.49 -20.70
CA ILE A 8 -33.24 19.81 -19.46
C ILE A 8 -31.97 18.99 -19.74
N ILE A 9 -30.83 19.44 -19.19
CA ILE A 9 -29.58 18.68 -19.27
C ILE A 9 -29.52 17.72 -18.07
N GLY A 10 -29.84 16.45 -18.33
CA GLY A 10 -29.70 15.38 -17.35
C GLY A 10 -28.26 14.89 -17.25
N LEU A 11 -27.62 15.08 -16.10
CA LEU A 11 -26.40 14.35 -15.76
C LEU A 11 -26.80 12.93 -15.34
N THR A 12 -26.72 11.99 -16.29
CA THR A 12 -27.03 10.57 -16.04
C THR A 12 -25.80 9.85 -15.49
N ALA A 13 -25.87 9.44 -14.22
CA ALA A 13 -25.11 8.30 -13.74
C ALA A 13 -25.88 7.01 -14.10
N SER A 14 -25.18 6.06 -14.72
CA SER A 14 -25.71 4.73 -15.03
C SER A 14 -26.19 4.04 -13.75
N LYS A 15 -27.45 3.61 -13.74
CA LYS A 15 -28.07 2.89 -12.63
C LYS A 15 -27.53 1.45 -12.61
N CYS A 16 -26.65 1.15 -11.66
CA CYS A 16 -26.41 -0.23 -11.26
C CYS A 16 -27.59 -0.68 -10.39
N ALA A 17 -28.35 -1.67 -10.88
CA ALA A 17 -29.49 -2.22 -10.18
C ALA A 17 -29.05 -2.91 -8.88
N THR A 18 -29.50 -2.38 -7.74
CA THR A 18 -29.38 -3.02 -6.43
C THR A 18 -30.27 -4.25 -6.40
N GLN A 19 -29.68 -5.44 -6.63
CA GLN A 19 -30.37 -6.70 -6.36
C GLN A 19 -30.45 -6.92 -4.86
N ARG A 20 -31.66 -7.27 -4.40
CA ARG A 20 -31.98 -7.64 -3.02
C ARG A 20 -31.03 -8.75 -2.56
N THR A 21 -30.33 -8.51 -1.46
CA THR A 21 -29.51 -9.49 -0.76
C THR A 21 -30.40 -10.54 -0.11
N ALA A 22 -30.33 -11.78 -0.60
CA ALA A 22 -30.81 -12.95 0.15
C ALA A 22 -29.83 -13.26 1.30
N PRO A 23 -30.30 -13.76 2.47
CA PRO A 23 -29.43 -14.07 3.59
C PRO A 23 -28.46 -15.20 3.23
N ILE A 24 -27.17 -14.91 3.36
CA ILE A 24 -26.07 -15.88 3.23
C ILE A 24 -26.15 -16.83 4.41
N ALA A 25 -26.51 -18.09 4.15
CA ALA A 25 -26.38 -19.15 5.13
C ALA A 25 -24.91 -19.26 5.58
N LEU A 26 -24.69 -19.18 6.89
CA LEU A 26 -23.40 -19.38 7.56
C LEU A 26 -22.75 -20.68 7.06
N ARG A 27 -21.77 -20.57 6.17
CA ARG A 27 -20.81 -21.65 5.91
C ARG A 27 -19.82 -21.66 7.07
N GLN A 28 -20.00 -22.63 7.97
CA GLN A 28 -19.00 -22.96 8.97
C GLN A 28 -17.74 -23.45 8.24
N PHE A 29 -16.64 -22.70 8.36
CA PHE A 29 -15.33 -23.15 7.95
C PHE A 29 -14.77 -24.04 9.08
N HIS A 30 -14.63 -25.34 8.82
CA HIS A 30 -13.85 -26.21 9.69
C HIS A 30 -12.39 -26.15 9.24
N SER A 31 -11.56 -25.44 10.01
CA SER A 31 -10.11 -25.55 9.94
C SER A 31 -9.67 -26.77 10.76
N THR A 32 -9.29 -27.85 10.09
CA THR A 32 -8.56 -28.94 10.75
C THR A 32 -7.11 -28.52 10.89
N THR A 33 -6.70 -28.17 12.11
CA THR A 33 -5.30 -28.03 12.50
C THR A 33 -4.63 -29.40 12.43
N PHE A 34 -3.71 -29.56 11.47
CA PHE A 34 -2.79 -30.69 11.40
C PHE A 34 -1.65 -30.42 12.38
N ASN A 35 -1.74 -30.96 13.59
CA ASN A 35 -0.62 -31.03 14.53
C ASN A 35 0.25 -32.23 14.13
N GLY A 36 1.34 -31.97 13.43
CA GLY A 36 2.43 -32.91 13.29
C GLY A 36 3.36 -32.76 14.49
N GLU A 37 3.35 -33.74 15.39
CA GLU A 37 4.42 -33.92 16.37
C GLU A 37 5.62 -34.54 15.64
N GLU A 38 6.71 -33.78 15.57
CA GLU A 38 8.04 -34.29 15.22
C GLU A 38 8.58 -35.10 16.41
N LYS A 39 8.79 -36.41 16.21
CA LYS A 39 9.64 -37.22 17.09
C LYS A 39 10.82 -37.72 16.28
N ASP A 40 11.99 -37.26 16.70
CA ASP A 40 13.30 -37.66 16.22
C ASP A 40 13.49 -39.18 16.39
N THR A 41 13.89 -39.85 15.30
CA THR A 41 14.26 -41.27 15.31
C THR A 41 15.76 -41.39 15.10
N GLU A 42 16.44 -41.88 16.13
CA GLU A 42 17.83 -42.36 16.09
C GLU A 42 17.95 -43.65 15.26
N SER A 43 19.15 -43.83 14.71
CA SER A 43 19.63 -44.90 13.81
C SER A 43 19.35 -46.34 14.27
N PRO A 44 18.92 -47.26 13.39
CA PRO A 44 18.81 -48.71 13.70
C PRO A 44 20.11 -49.50 13.49
N GLN A 45 20.42 -50.39 14.44
CA GLN A 45 21.39 -51.49 14.29
C GLN A 45 20.76 -52.70 13.56
N GLU A 46 21.62 -53.45 12.88
CA GLU A 46 21.35 -54.64 12.05
C GLU A 46 20.54 -55.73 12.77
N GLY A 47 19.61 -56.32 12.03
CA GLY A 47 18.83 -57.48 12.45
C GLY A 47 18.01 -58.07 11.30
N THR A 48 18.65 -58.99 10.58
CA THR A 48 18.10 -60.16 9.86
C THR A 48 16.86 -60.00 8.97
N GLU A 49 17.11 -60.21 7.68
CA GLU A 49 16.17 -60.39 6.59
C GLU A 49 15.05 -61.41 6.89
N GLN A 50 13.81 -60.93 6.85
CA GLN A 50 12.66 -61.75 6.46
C GLN A 50 11.82 -60.97 5.46
N SER A 51 11.92 -61.40 4.20
CA SER A 51 11.07 -61.02 3.09
C SER A 51 9.62 -61.41 3.38
N SER A 52 8.80 -60.44 3.77
CA SER A 52 7.35 -60.56 3.70
C SER A 52 6.87 -60.12 2.30
N PRO A 53 6.01 -60.90 1.62
CA PRO A 53 5.51 -60.57 0.29
C PRO A 53 4.77 -59.25 0.25
N ALA A 54 4.95 -58.51 -0.84
CA ALA A 54 4.23 -57.30 -1.18
C ALA A 54 2.72 -57.44 -0.88
N GLU A 55 2.29 -56.84 0.22
CA GLU A 55 0.89 -56.63 0.51
C GLU A 55 0.40 -55.60 -0.50
N GLU A 56 -0.37 -56.06 -1.49
CA GLU A 56 -1.09 -55.21 -2.42
C GLU A 56 -2.01 -54.30 -1.59
N THR A 57 -1.52 -53.13 -1.21
CA THR A 57 -2.35 -52.12 -0.56
C THR A 57 -3.41 -51.69 -1.56
N GLU A 58 -4.60 -52.28 -1.42
CA GLU A 58 -5.81 -51.92 -2.16
C GLU A 58 -5.89 -50.39 -2.27
N PRO A 59 -5.96 -49.82 -3.47
CA PRO A 59 -5.90 -48.38 -3.64
C PRO A 59 -7.03 -47.75 -2.86
N VAL A 60 -6.68 -46.95 -1.84
CA VAL A 60 -7.63 -46.23 -0.98
C VAL A 60 -8.68 -45.59 -1.89
N LYS A 61 -9.92 -46.11 -1.85
CA LYS A 61 -10.99 -45.74 -2.78
C LYS A 61 -11.25 -44.25 -2.66
N LEU A 62 -10.69 -43.47 -3.60
CA LEU A 62 -10.79 -42.03 -3.60
C LEU A 62 -12.26 -41.62 -3.69
N SER A 63 -12.66 -40.64 -2.90
CA SER A 63 -14.02 -40.11 -2.97
C SER A 63 -14.34 -39.62 -4.39
N ARG A 64 -15.62 -39.69 -4.79
CA ARG A 64 -16.06 -39.25 -6.13
C ARG A 64 -15.62 -37.81 -6.44
N ARG A 65 -15.59 -36.93 -5.43
CA ARG A 65 -15.12 -35.53 -5.57
C ARG A 65 -13.61 -35.48 -5.84
N ARG A 66 -12.81 -36.27 -5.11
CA ARG A 66 -11.36 -36.34 -5.30
C ARG A 66 -11.00 -36.90 -6.66
N ARG A 67 -11.74 -37.91 -7.16
CA ARG A 67 -11.55 -38.43 -8.53
C ARG A 67 -11.80 -37.35 -9.59
N LYS A 68 -12.93 -36.64 -9.52
CA LYS A 68 -13.23 -35.52 -10.43
C LYS A 68 -12.18 -34.40 -10.38
N PHE A 69 -11.65 -34.11 -9.18
CA PHE A 69 -10.56 -33.14 -9.04
C PHE A 69 -9.30 -33.62 -9.76
N HIS A 70 -8.89 -34.88 -9.60
CA HIS A 70 -7.72 -35.42 -10.31
C HIS A 70 -7.94 -35.50 -11.83
N GLU A 71 -9.15 -35.84 -12.28
CA GLU A 71 -9.53 -35.77 -13.70
C GLU A 71 -9.31 -34.35 -14.26
N TRP A 72 -9.76 -33.31 -13.54
CA TRP A 72 -9.53 -31.92 -13.94
C TRP A 72 -8.05 -31.50 -13.85
N ALA A 73 -7.37 -31.81 -12.73
CA ALA A 73 -5.98 -31.43 -12.50
C ALA A 73 -5.02 -32.06 -13.52
N ASN A 74 -5.31 -33.28 -13.98
CA ASN A 74 -4.53 -33.96 -15.01
C ASN A 74 -4.93 -33.53 -16.44
N GLY A 75 -6.17 -33.07 -16.63
CA GLY A 75 -6.67 -32.52 -17.89
C GLY A 75 -6.40 -31.02 -18.01
N GLU A 76 -7.45 -30.20 -17.92
CA GLU A 76 -7.40 -28.74 -18.09
C GLU A 76 -6.50 -28.04 -17.07
N GLY A 77 -6.40 -28.56 -15.85
CA GLY A 77 -5.62 -27.98 -14.76
C GLY A 77 -4.11 -28.16 -14.92
N LYS A 78 -3.66 -29.06 -15.82
CA LYS A 78 -2.25 -29.39 -15.99
C LYS A 78 -1.39 -28.18 -16.37
N LYS A 79 -1.96 -27.22 -17.11
CA LYS A 79 -1.32 -25.95 -17.49
C LYS A 79 -0.93 -25.06 -16.30
N TYR A 80 -1.54 -25.27 -15.13
CA TYR A 80 -1.27 -24.49 -13.91
C TYR A 80 -0.30 -25.19 -12.96
N LYS A 81 0.13 -26.42 -13.28
CA LYS A 81 1.11 -27.15 -12.47
C LYS A 81 2.47 -26.46 -12.48
N GLU A 82 2.87 -25.97 -13.66
CA GLU A 82 4.09 -25.21 -13.86
C GLU A 82 3.74 -23.76 -14.24
N PRO A 83 4.50 -22.79 -13.75
CA PRO A 83 4.25 -21.40 -14.08
C PRO A 83 4.67 -21.06 -15.50
N SER A 84 3.82 -20.33 -16.23
CA SER A 84 4.21 -19.70 -17.48
C SER A 84 5.30 -18.66 -17.22
N GLN A 85 6.38 -18.73 -17.99
CA GLN A 85 7.49 -17.79 -17.86
C GLN A 85 7.15 -16.50 -18.62
N GLY A 86 7.35 -15.35 -17.98
CA GLY A 86 7.25 -14.03 -18.62
C GLY A 86 5.82 -13.49 -18.82
N THR A 87 4.79 -14.25 -18.43
CA THR A 87 3.38 -13.86 -18.53
C THR A 87 2.58 -14.42 -17.35
N THR A 88 1.46 -13.76 -17.02
CA THR A 88 0.57 -14.18 -15.93
C THR A 88 -0.29 -15.38 -16.33
N ASN A 89 -0.15 -16.51 -15.62
CA ASN A 89 -0.94 -17.73 -15.86
C ASN A 89 -2.30 -17.70 -15.16
N TYR A 90 -3.22 -16.84 -15.58
CA TYR A 90 -4.55 -16.77 -14.99
C TYR A 90 -5.49 -17.89 -15.45
N ILE A 91 -6.52 -18.18 -14.65
CA ILE A 91 -7.52 -19.20 -14.99
C ILE A 91 -8.28 -18.82 -16.26
N ALA A 92 -8.61 -17.54 -16.40
CA ALA A 92 -9.24 -16.92 -17.56
C ALA A 92 -8.46 -15.67 -17.98
N GLN A 93 -9.07 -14.76 -18.75
CA GLN A 93 -8.46 -13.46 -19.08
C GLN A 93 -8.14 -12.62 -17.83
N THR A 94 -8.94 -12.78 -16.77
CA THR A 94 -8.72 -12.19 -15.44
C THR A 94 -8.41 -13.30 -14.43
N PRO A 95 -7.71 -12.99 -13.31
CA PRO A 95 -7.40 -13.99 -12.29
C PRO A 95 -8.67 -14.59 -11.68
N PHE A 96 -9.73 -13.80 -11.57
CA PHE A 96 -11.03 -14.23 -11.07
C PHE A 96 -12.05 -14.17 -12.21
N PRO A 97 -12.51 -15.32 -12.73
CA PRO A 97 -13.45 -15.34 -13.86
C PRO A 97 -14.80 -14.69 -13.53
N MET A 98 -15.22 -14.76 -12.27
CA MET A 98 -16.47 -14.16 -11.79
C MET A 98 -16.34 -12.68 -11.43
N ASN A 99 -15.14 -12.11 -11.48
CA ASN A 99 -14.91 -10.69 -11.21
C ASN A 99 -14.04 -10.05 -12.31
N PRO A 100 -14.66 -9.60 -13.42
CA PRO A 100 -13.93 -8.99 -14.53
C PRO A 100 -13.39 -7.58 -14.20
N LEU A 101 -13.84 -6.94 -13.12
CA LEU A 101 -13.37 -5.62 -12.69
C LEU A 101 -11.98 -5.70 -12.06
N PHE A 102 -11.66 -6.83 -11.42
CA PHE A 102 -10.34 -7.01 -10.81
C PHE A 102 -9.31 -7.37 -11.87
N LYS A 103 -8.53 -6.36 -12.28
CA LYS A 103 -7.41 -6.48 -13.20
C LYS A 103 -6.14 -6.06 -12.46
N PRO A 104 -5.29 -7.01 -12.04
CA PRO A 104 -4.08 -6.66 -11.31
C PRO A 104 -3.14 -5.86 -12.21
N VAL A 105 -2.65 -4.74 -11.69
CA VAL A 105 -1.61 -3.93 -12.33
C VAL A 105 -0.26 -4.59 -12.08
N LEU A 106 0.62 -4.60 -13.09
CA LEU A 106 1.93 -5.22 -12.96
C LEU A 106 2.82 -4.41 -12.00
N PRO A 107 3.64 -5.06 -11.17
CA PRO A 107 4.58 -4.37 -10.30
C PRO A 107 5.75 -3.79 -11.11
N LEU A 108 6.47 -2.85 -10.51
CA LEU A 108 7.65 -2.24 -11.11
C LEU A 108 8.88 -3.16 -10.98
N SER A 109 9.71 -3.23 -12.02
CA SER A 109 10.95 -4.01 -12.00
C SER A 109 11.92 -3.47 -10.95
N ASP A 110 12.68 -4.35 -10.31
CA ASP A 110 13.71 -3.99 -9.34
C ASP A 110 14.78 -3.08 -9.95
N THR A 111 15.13 -3.32 -11.21
CA THR A 111 16.07 -2.48 -11.97
C THR A 111 15.59 -1.04 -12.11
N VAL A 112 14.29 -0.82 -12.39
CA VAL A 112 13.73 0.53 -12.48
C VAL A 112 13.62 1.17 -11.10
N ARG A 113 13.23 0.41 -10.06
CA ARG A 113 13.23 0.88 -8.68
C ARG A 113 14.62 1.36 -8.23
N GLU A 114 15.66 0.60 -8.58
CA GLU A 114 17.05 0.97 -8.30
C GLU A 114 17.48 2.23 -9.07
N LYS A 115 17.10 2.37 -10.35
CA LYS A 115 17.38 3.59 -11.14
C LYS A 115 16.75 4.84 -10.52
N ILE A 116 15.49 4.77 -10.10
CA ILE A 116 14.79 5.87 -9.42
C ILE A 116 15.56 6.28 -8.16
N PHE A 117 15.98 5.30 -7.35
CA PHE A 117 16.74 5.55 -6.14
C PHE A 117 18.12 6.17 -6.42
N GLN A 118 18.85 5.66 -7.42
CA GLN A 118 20.16 6.20 -7.80
C GLN A 118 20.08 7.64 -8.28
N GLN A 119 19.08 7.99 -9.11
CA GLN A 119 18.86 9.37 -9.56
C GLN A 119 18.56 10.30 -8.39
N TYR A 120 17.74 9.85 -7.43
CA TYR A 120 17.44 10.62 -6.23
C TYR A 120 18.69 10.87 -5.39
N VAL A 121 19.48 9.82 -5.13
CA VAL A 121 20.71 9.91 -4.32
C VAL A 121 21.79 10.76 -4.98
N SER A 122 21.88 10.75 -6.32
CA SER A 122 22.92 11.54 -7.02
C SER A 122 22.70 13.05 -6.92
N GLU A 123 21.46 13.52 -7.12
CA GLU A 123 21.15 14.96 -7.16
C GLU A 123 19.73 15.18 -6.56
N PRO A 124 19.57 15.18 -5.22
CA PRO A 124 18.26 15.22 -4.57
C PRO A 124 17.47 16.51 -4.85
N GLU A 125 18.16 17.64 -5.02
CA GLU A 125 17.51 18.93 -5.34
C GLU A 125 16.87 18.93 -6.73
N LYS A 126 17.57 18.35 -7.71
CA LYS A 126 17.12 18.31 -9.10
C LYS A 126 16.14 17.18 -9.34
N TRP A 127 16.38 16.00 -8.76
CA TRP A 127 15.52 14.83 -8.87
C TRP A 127 14.56 14.74 -7.69
N THR A 128 13.73 15.78 -7.53
CA THR A 128 12.65 15.75 -6.55
C THR A 128 11.68 14.61 -6.86
N VAL A 129 11.04 14.06 -5.82
CA VAL A 129 9.98 13.03 -5.92
C VAL A 129 8.97 13.35 -7.03
N ARG A 130 8.55 14.61 -7.13
CA ARG A 130 7.58 15.06 -8.14
C ARG A 130 8.10 14.93 -9.57
N LYS A 131 9.37 15.26 -9.78
CA LYS A 131 10.01 15.15 -11.10
C LYS A 131 10.15 13.67 -11.48
N LEU A 132 10.60 12.84 -10.55
CA LEU A 132 10.70 11.39 -10.75
C LEU A 132 9.33 10.77 -11.05
N ALA A 133 8.28 11.15 -10.32
CA ALA A 133 6.91 10.69 -10.56
C ALA A 133 6.41 11.07 -11.96
N THR A 134 6.72 12.29 -12.41
CA THR A 134 6.35 12.77 -13.76
C THR A 134 7.11 12.02 -14.85
N GLU A 135 8.42 11.82 -14.67
CA GLU A 135 9.29 11.12 -15.63
C GLU A 135 8.88 9.66 -15.81
N TYR A 136 8.67 8.95 -14.70
CA TYR A 136 8.33 7.52 -14.71
C TYR A 136 6.82 7.25 -14.77
N SER A 137 5.98 8.29 -14.86
CA SER A 137 4.50 8.17 -14.85
C SER A 137 3.96 7.35 -13.67
N LEU A 138 4.50 7.58 -12.47
CA LEU A 138 4.12 6.91 -11.23
C LEU A 138 3.41 7.88 -10.29
N SER A 139 2.59 7.34 -9.38
CA SER A 139 2.02 8.14 -8.28
C SER A 139 3.10 8.64 -7.31
N LEU A 140 2.92 9.84 -6.75
CA LEU A 140 3.87 10.44 -5.79
C LEU A 140 4.10 9.53 -4.58
N ALA A 141 3.01 9.02 -4.02
CA ALA A 141 3.06 8.09 -2.88
C ALA A 141 3.85 6.81 -3.19
N ARG A 142 3.83 6.33 -4.45
CA ARG A 142 4.58 5.15 -4.87
C ARG A 142 6.07 5.45 -4.99
N VAL A 143 6.45 6.59 -5.56
CA VAL A 143 7.87 7.00 -5.64
C VAL A 143 8.45 7.14 -4.23
N ASP A 144 7.74 7.79 -3.31
CA ASP A 144 8.13 7.88 -1.90
C ASP A 144 8.37 6.50 -1.27
N ALA A 145 7.46 5.55 -1.52
CA ALA A 145 7.58 4.20 -0.99
C ALA A 145 8.78 3.46 -1.59
N ILE A 146 9.05 3.63 -2.89
CA ILE A 146 10.23 3.06 -3.56
C ILE A 146 11.50 3.56 -2.90
N LEU A 147 11.62 4.88 -2.70
CA LEU A 147 12.80 5.48 -2.08
C LEU A 147 13.03 4.95 -0.66
N LYS A 148 11.97 4.86 0.15
CA LYS A 148 12.04 4.33 1.52
C LYS A 148 12.45 2.86 1.56
N LEU A 149 11.81 2.02 0.76
CA LEU A 149 12.10 0.58 0.75
C LEU A 149 13.51 0.31 0.22
N LYS A 150 13.99 1.07 -0.77
CA LYS A 150 15.36 0.95 -1.28
C LYS A 150 16.38 1.41 -0.25
N ALA A 151 16.12 2.49 0.48
CA ALA A 151 16.99 2.92 1.57
C ALA A 151 17.09 1.86 2.67
N GLN A 152 15.97 1.25 3.06
CA GLN A 152 15.95 0.14 4.01
C GLN A 152 16.71 -1.08 3.47
N GLU A 153 16.58 -1.41 2.19
CA GLU A 153 17.35 -2.47 1.54
C GLU A 153 18.86 -2.21 1.64
N LYS A 154 19.32 -0.98 1.36
CA LYS A 154 20.73 -0.58 1.51
C LYS A 154 21.20 -0.68 2.96
N GLN A 155 20.36 -0.28 3.91
CA GLN A 155 20.64 -0.40 5.34
C GLN A 155 20.83 -1.87 5.74
N MET A 156 19.91 -2.76 5.36
CA MET A 156 20.00 -4.19 5.65
C MET A 156 21.24 -4.84 5.06
N MET A 157 21.66 -4.41 3.85
CA MET A 157 22.93 -4.85 3.28
C MET A 157 24.13 -4.37 4.10
N GLY A 158 24.09 -3.13 4.62
CA GLY A 158 25.12 -2.62 5.53
C GLY A 158 25.19 -3.37 6.85
N GLU A 159 24.04 -3.86 7.34
CA GLU A 159 23.94 -4.72 8.52
C GLU A 159 24.34 -6.19 8.24
N GLY A 160 24.58 -6.56 6.98
CA GLY A 160 24.98 -7.91 6.58
C GLY A 160 23.83 -8.92 6.50
N VAL A 161 22.57 -8.46 6.50
CA VAL A 161 21.40 -9.35 6.38
C VAL A 161 21.31 -9.90 4.95
N PRO A 162 21.25 -11.22 4.74
CA PRO A 162 21.19 -11.80 3.39
C PRO A 162 19.83 -11.52 2.72
N LEU A 163 19.87 -10.81 1.58
CA LEU A 163 18.67 -10.46 0.82
C LEU A 163 18.20 -11.59 -0.12
N GLN A 164 16.89 -11.82 -0.18
CA GLN A 164 16.25 -12.84 -1.04
C GLN A 164 16.10 -12.38 -2.50
N THR A 165 17.20 -12.03 -3.16
CA THR A 165 17.19 -11.50 -4.54
C THR A 165 16.70 -12.52 -5.57
N LYS A 166 17.01 -13.80 -5.39
CA LYS A 166 16.58 -14.90 -6.27
C LYS A 166 15.05 -15.03 -6.31
N PHE A 167 14.42 -14.91 -5.15
CA PHE A 167 12.96 -14.97 -5.02
C PHE A 167 12.31 -13.81 -5.76
N SER A 168 12.80 -12.58 -5.55
CA SER A 168 12.31 -11.39 -6.25
C SER A 168 12.41 -11.54 -7.78
N LYS A 169 13.57 -11.98 -8.29
CA LYS A 169 13.77 -12.23 -9.72
C LYS A 169 12.82 -13.30 -10.27
N GLY A 170 12.58 -14.36 -9.49
CA GLY A 170 11.60 -15.39 -9.82
C GLY A 170 10.19 -14.81 -9.95
N MET A 171 9.75 -14.04 -8.95
CA MET A 171 8.42 -13.41 -8.94
C MET A 171 8.22 -12.43 -10.11
N GLU A 172 9.23 -11.62 -10.44
CA GLU A 172 9.16 -10.74 -11.61
C GLU A 172 8.97 -11.51 -12.92
N LYS A 173 9.61 -12.67 -13.05
CA LYS A 173 9.47 -13.56 -14.21
C LYS A 173 8.09 -14.22 -14.26
N LEU A 174 7.53 -14.61 -13.12
CA LEU A 174 6.18 -15.18 -13.01
C LEU A 174 5.09 -14.17 -13.37
N ILE A 175 5.28 -12.92 -12.98
CA ILE A 175 4.30 -11.85 -13.23
C ILE A 175 4.50 -11.22 -14.62
N GLY A 176 5.70 -11.34 -15.22
CA GLY A 176 5.97 -10.84 -16.57
C GLY A 176 6.34 -9.36 -16.64
N VAL A 177 6.94 -8.82 -15.57
CA VAL A 177 7.24 -7.39 -15.42
C VAL A 177 8.08 -6.83 -16.58
N GLN A 178 9.07 -7.60 -17.04
CA GLN A 178 10.07 -7.19 -18.04
C GLN A 178 9.47 -6.80 -19.40
N HIS A 179 8.31 -7.34 -19.77
CA HIS A 179 7.66 -7.05 -21.06
C HIS A 179 6.73 -5.84 -21.01
N SER A 180 6.57 -5.19 -19.85
CA SER A 180 5.43 -4.32 -19.56
C SER A 180 5.77 -2.85 -19.29
N GLU A 181 7.04 -2.44 -19.40
CA GLU A 181 7.50 -1.10 -19.01
C GLU A 181 6.73 0.05 -19.69
N ARG A 182 6.02 -0.24 -20.80
CA ARG A 182 5.21 0.74 -21.54
C ARG A 182 3.82 1.01 -20.95
N ASN A 183 3.29 0.13 -20.09
CA ASN A 183 1.87 0.13 -19.68
C ASN A 183 1.62 0.58 -18.23
N LEU A 184 2.66 0.89 -17.45
CA LEU A 184 2.52 1.37 -16.07
C LEU A 184 2.36 2.90 -16.08
N ARG A 185 1.17 3.37 -16.42
CA ARG A 185 0.81 4.79 -16.35
C ARG A 185 -0.17 5.00 -15.22
N GLU A 186 0.27 5.74 -14.22
CA GLU A 186 -0.54 6.12 -13.08
C GLU A 186 -0.78 7.61 -13.07
N THR A 187 -1.89 8.01 -12.46
CA THR A 187 -2.09 9.42 -12.14
C THR A 187 -1.14 9.80 -11.01
N LEU A 188 -0.57 11.00 -11.09
CA LEU A 188 0.34 11.52 -10.06
C LEU A 188 -0.32 11.51 -8.67
N ILE A 189 -1.61 11.86 -8.64
CA ILE A 189 -2.48 11.87 -7.46
C ILE A 189 -3.82 11.26 -7.84
N GLU A 190 -4.33 10.37 -6.99
CA GLU A 190 -5.71 9.89 -7.07
C GLU A 190 -6.60 10.86 -6.29
N ILE A 191 -7.44 11.62 -7.00
CA ILE A 191 -8.42 12.51 -6.37
C ILE A 191 -9.75 11.78 -6.39
N GLN A 192 -10.19 11.30 -5.23
CA GLN A 192 -11.54 10.79 -5.04
C GLN A 192 -12.44 11.94 -4.55
N PRO A 193 -13.29 12.53 -5.40
CA PRO A 193 -14.18 13.59 -4.97
C PRO A 193 -15.27 13.02 -4.05
N ASP A 194 -15.60 13.74 -2.97
CA ASP A 194 -16.78 13.44 -2.16
C ASP A 194 -18.05 13.72 -2.98
N VAL A 195 -18.65 12.69 -3.58
CA VAL A 195 -19.87 12.83 -4.38
C VAL A 195 -21.08 12.85 -3.44
N LYS A 196 -21.56 14.06 -3.13
CA LYS A 196 -22.83 14.27 -2.40
C LYS A 196 -24.03 13.99 -3.32
N LYS A 197 -25.24 14.13 -2.77
CA LYS A 197 -26.50 14.04 -3.51
C LYS A 197 -26.46 14.90 -4.78
N PRO A 198 -27.00 14.40 -5.91
CA PRO A 198 -27.05 15.17 -7.15
C PRO A 198 -27.90 16.43 -6.94
N LYS A 199 -27.44 17.55 -7.48
CA LYS A 199 -28.14 18.84 -7.43
C LYS A 199 -28.40 19.30 -8.85
N TYR A 200 -29.65 19.70 -9.11
CA TYR A 200 -30.09 20.23 -10.40
C TYR A 200 -30.39 21.72 -10.22
N GLN A 201 -29.94 22.54 -11.16
CA GLN A 201 -30.20 23.97 -11.18
C GLN A 201 -30.75 24.35 -12.55
N ILE A 202 -31.79 25.19 -12.55
CA ILE A 202 -32.36 25.76 -13.77
C ILE A 202 -31.50 26.97 -14.13
N ILE A 203 -31.03 27.01 -15.37
CA ILE A 203 -30.14 28.01 -15.92
C ILE A 203 -30.74 28.45 -17.26
N ASP A 204 -30.50 29.69 -17.66
CA ASP A 204 -30.94 30.22 -18.95
C ASP A 204 -30.24 29.50 -20.10
N GLU A 205 -30.89 29.44 -21.26
CA GLU A 205 -30.41 28.66 -22.42
C GLU A 205 -29.12 29.22 -23.02
N GLU A 206 -28.92 30.53 -22.92
CA GLU A 206 -27.75 31.23 -23.44
C GLU A 206 -26.57 31.26 -22.43
N SER A 207 -26.83 30.86 -21.18
CA SER A 207 -25.84 30.90 -20.10
C SER A 207 -24.89 29.71 -20.17
N GLN A 208 -23.57 29.98 -20.09
CA GLN A 208 -22.55 28.94 -19.99
C GLN A 208 -22.34 28.53 -18.54
N PHE A 209 -22.40 27.22 -18.27
CA PHE A 209 -22.19 26.66 -16.94
C PHE A 209 -20.80 26.02 -16.82
N THR A 210 -19.91 26.67 -16.08
CA THR A 210 -18.52 26.20 -15.89
C THR A 210 -18.37 25.29 -14.67
N PRO A 211 -17.29 24.47 -14.58
CA PRO A 211 -17.00 23.70 -13.37
C PRO A 211 -16.81 24.55 -12.10
N GLU A 212 -16.39 25.81 -12.24
CA GLU A 212 -16.28 26.76 -11.13
C GLU A 212 -17.65 27.17 -10.61
N ASP A 213 -18.60 27.42 -11.52
CA ASP A 213 -19.98 27.71 -11.14
C ASP A 213 -20.65 26.49 -10.50
N ALA A 214 -20.37 25.28 -11.01
CA ALA A 214 -20.78 24.05 -10.35
C ALA A 214 -20.23 23.94 -8.91
N ALA A 215 -18.97 24.30 -8.69
CA ALA A 215 -18.37 24.30 -7.36
C ALA A 215 -19.07 25.31 -6.42
N LYS A 216 -19.37 26.54 -6.91
CA LYS A 216 -20.14 27.54 -6.15
C LYS A 216 -21.52 27.00 -5.76
N VAL A 217 -22.24 26.39 -6.71
CA VAL A 217 -23.59 25.85 -6.51
C VAL A 217 -23.59 24.69 -5.51
N LEU A 218 -22.52 23.90 -5.49
CA LEU A 218 -22.33 22.80 -4.54
C LEU A 218 -21.76 23.27 -3.18
N ASN A 219 -21.45 24.56 -3.02
CA ASN A 219 -20.74 25.13 -1.88
C ASN A 219 -19.39 24.41 -1.62
N ARG A 220 -18.59 24.26 -2.67
CA ARG A 220 -17.29 23.56 -2.67
C ARG A 220 -16.19 24.43 -3.25
N ARG A 221 -14.93 24.02 -3.00
CA ARG A 221 -13.77 24.54 -3.72
C ARG A 221 -13.78 24.04 -5.16
N ALA A 222 -13.26 24.85 -6.08
CA ALA A 222 -13.09 24.45 -7.47
C ALA A 222 -12.12 23.25 -7.55
N PHE A 223 -12.43 22.30 -8.44
CA PHE A 223 -11.63 21.07 -8.58
C PHE A 223 -10.17 21.37 -8.94
N ALA A 224 -9.93 22.37 -9.79
CA ALA A 224 -8.58 22.80 -10.17
C ALA A 224 -7.73 23.25 -8.97
N ASP A 225 -8.35 23.95 -8.01
CA ASP A 225 -7.63 24.42 -6.82
C ASP A 225 -7.37 23.27 -5.85
N VAL A 226 -8.32 22.35 -5.69
CA VAL A 226 -8.12 21.11 -4.91
C VAL A 226 -6.96 20.30 -5.49
N GLN A 227 -6.89 20.16 -6.81
CA GLN A 227 -5.81 19.44 -7.48
C GLN A 227 -4.45 20.13 -7.26
N LYS A 228 -4.39 21.46 -7.37
CA LYS A 228 -3.15 22.23 -7.09
C LYS A 228 -2.73 22.09 -5.63
N ASP A 229 -3.66 22.23 -4.67
CA ASP A 229 -3.41 22.12 -3.24
C ASP A 229 -2.86 20.74 -2.87
N LEU A 230 -3.43 19.66 -3.42
CA LEU A 230 -2.96 18.29 -3.20
C LEU A 230 -1.54 18.08 -3.74
N LEU A 231 -1.27 18.58 -4.95
CA LEU A 231 0.07 18.53 -5.55
C LEU A 231 1.12 19.28 -4.72
N ILE A 232 0.74 20.39 -4.09
CA ILE A 232 1.62 21.17 -3.20
C ILE A 232 1.77 20.46 -1.85
N GLY A 233 0.67 19.97 -1.28
CA GLY A 233 0.63 19.31 0.02
C GLY A 233 1.51 18.06 0.08
N GLU A 234 1.42 17.18 -0.92
CA GLU A 234 2.24 15.96 -0.96
C GLU A 234 3.73 16.26 -1.10
N SER A 235 4.10 17.29 -1.87
CA SER A 235 5.50 17.71 -2.00
C SER A 235 6.11 18.21 -0.68
N LYS A 236 5.29 18.75 0.24
CA LYS A 236 5.75 19.29 1.53
C LYS A 236 5.65 18.29 2.69
N ALA A 237 4.62 17.44 2.71
CA ALA A 237 4.26 16.63 3.87
C ALA A 237 5.20 15.43 4.13
N LYS A 238 6.02 15.02 3.16
CA LYS A 238 6.87 13.82 3.26
C LYS A 238 8.36 14.06 2.95
N GLY A 239 8.78 15.31 2.81
CA GLY A 239 10.17 15.66 2.52
C GLY A 239 11.13 15.13 3.59
N ASP A 240 12.07 14.29 3.14
CA ASP A 240 13.40 13.98 3.68
C ASP A 240 13.57 13.51 5.13
N LYS A 241 12.49 13.36 5.90
CA LYS A 241 12.58 12.99 7.32
C LYS A 241 13.13 11.57 7.58
N TRP A 242 13.27 10.75 6.54
CA TRP A 242 13.74 9.37 6.66
C TRP A 242 15.20 9.16 6.22
N MET A 243 15.83 10.11 5.52
CA MET A 243 17.27 10.02 5.18
C MET A 243 18.18 10.59 6.26
N VAL A 244 17.68 11.52 7.08
CA VAL A 244 18.46 12.15 8.15
C VAL A 244 18.30 11.35 9.45
N SER A 245 19.03 10.24 9.56
CA SER A 245 19.38 9.65 10.85
C SER A 245 20.63 10.36 11.37
N GLU A 246 20.52 11.66 11.62
CA GLU A 246 21.57 12.38 12.32
C GLU A 246 21.34 12.10 13.81
N LYS A 247 22.25 11.32 14.40
CA LYS A 247 22.32 11.12 15.84
C LYS A 247 22.60 12.49 16.47
N GLU A 248 21.55 13.26 16.77
CA GLU A 248 21.67 14.57 17.42
C GLU A 248 22.53 14.42 18.69
N SER A 249 23.73 14.99 18.64
CA SER A 249 24.69 15.05 19.73
C SER A 249 24.14 15.92 20.85
N ILE A 250 23.76 15.29 21.96
CA ILE A 250 23.24 15.96 23.16
C ILE A 250 24.40 16.68 23.87
N GLU A 251 24.42 18.02 23.85
CA GLU A 251 25.24 18.82 24.76
C GLU A 251 24.69 18.69 26.20
N LYS A 252 25.52 18.19 27.12
CA LYS A 252 25.15 18.04 28.54
C LYS A 252 25.44 19.34 29.31
N LEU A 253 24.40 19.99 29.81
CA LEU A 253 24.50 21.06 30.82
C LEU A 253 24.75 20.48 32.23
N PRO A 254 25.34 21.26 33.16
CA PRO A 254 25.83 20.75 34.45
C PRO A 254 24.72 20.38 35.44
N ALA A 255 25.07 19.45 36.34
CA ALA A 255 24.21 18.61 37.16
C ALA A 255 23.30 19.33 38.17
N GLN A 256 22.08 18.80 38.38
CA GLN A 256 21.17 19.25 39.44
C GLN A 256 20.51 18.10 40.23
N ASN A 257 20.14 18.45 41.46
CA ASN A 257 19.76 17.66 42.65
C ASN A 257 18.84 16.43 42.42
N GLN A 258 19.34 15.27 42.84
CA GLN A 258 18.65 13.96 42.82
C GLN A 258 17.35 13.88 43.65
N LYS A 259 17.06 14.83 44.54
CA LYS A 259 15.95 14.75 45.50
C LYS A 259 14.60 15.24 44.97
N GLU A 260 14.57 15.97 43.85
CA GLU A 260 13.33 16.59 43.31
C GLU A 260 12.78 15.88 42.06
N SER A 261 13.45 14.83 41.59
CA SER A 261 13.17 14.25 40.28
C SER A 261 12.27 13.02 40.36
N ASN A 262 11.00 13.18 39.96
CA ASN A 262 10.05 12.08 39.88
C ASN A 262 10.28 11.35 38.54
N LYS A 263 11.14 10.32 38.58
CA LYS A 263 11.79 9.73 37.39
C LYS A 263 10.87 9.03 36.37
N ARG A 264 9.57 8.94 36.63
CA ARG A 264 8.66 8.07 35.87
C ARG A 264 8.05 8.74 34.62
N PHE A 265 7.91 10.06 34.59
CA PHE A 265 7.21 10.76 33.50
C PHE A 265 7.91 12.06 33.10
N GLY A 266 8.17 12.23 31.80
CA GLY A 266 8.51 13.53 31.22
C GLY A 266 7.24 14.28 30.84
N PHE A 267 7.13 15.56 31.22
CA PHE A 267 5.96 16.40 30.94
C PHE A 267 6.27 17.37 29.81
N LEU A 268 5.40 17.43 28.81
CA LEU A 268 5.51 18.40 27.73
C LEU A 268 4.48 19.51 27.96
N PHE A 269 4.97 20.71 28.28
CA PHE A 269 4.17 21.91 28.49
C PHE A 269 4.09 22.69 27.18
N VAL A 270 2.90 23.19 26.85
CA VAL A 270 2.72 24.10 25.72
C VAL A 270 1.97 25.31 26.23
N ASP A 271 2.58 26.47 26.13
CA ASP A 271 1.91 27.72 26.44
C ASP A 271 0.75 27.93 25.44
N THR A 272 -0.46 28.13 25.98
CA THR A 272 -1.67 28.33 25.20
C THR A 272 -2.06 29.80 25.09
N SER A 273 -1.41 30.69 25.85
CA SER A 273 -1.73 32.12 25.88
C SER A 273 -1.27 32.87 24.62
N VAL A 274 -0.14 32.45 24.03
CA VAL A 274 0.43 33.08 22.84
C VAL A 274 -0.30 32.63 21.57
N HIS A 275 -0.91 33.60 20.89
CA HIS A 275 -1.49 33.41 19.56
C HIS A 275 -0.36 33.42 18.51
N GLY A 276 0.17 32.25 18.16
CA GLY A 276 1.29 32.13 17.21
C GLY A 276 1.97 30.75 17.24
N LYS A 277 3.25 30.70 16.88
CA LYS A 277 4.07 29.48 16.97
C LYS A 277 4.25 29.10 18.44
N LYS A 278 3.52 28.08 18.90
CA LYS A 278 3.64 27.54 20.25
C LYS A 278 4.92 26.70 20.34
N THR A 279 5.84 27.08 21.21
CA THR A 279 7.07 26.33 21.49
C THR A 279 6.86 25.41 22.70
N PRO A 280 6.56 24.12 22.51
CA PRO A 280 6.56 23.13 23.58
C PRO A 280 7.89 23.08 24.32
N ILE A 281 7.80 23.10 25.64
CA ILE A 281 8.90 22.91 26.58
C ILE A 281 8.71 21.54 27.21
N VAL A 282 9.74 20.70 27.16
CA VAL A 282 9.75 19.39 27.81
C VAL A 282 10.46 19.52 29.14
N ARG A 283 9.76 19.13 30.21
CA ARG A 283 10.33 18.83 31.51
C ARG A 283 10.71 17.36 31.52
N GLU A 284 12.00 17.07 31.54
CA GLU A 284 12.48 15.70 31.65
C GLU A 284 12.28 15.15 33.06
N SER A 285 12.47 13.84 33.21
CA SER A 285 12.44 13.14 34.50
C SER A 285 13.33 13.79 35.55
N ASP A 286 14.40 14.44 35.10
CA ASP A 286 15.44 15.07 35.92
C ASP A 286 15.07 16.51 36.32
N GLY A 287 13.88 16.99 35.93
CA GLY A 287 13.39 18.34 36.22
C GLY A 287 13.95 19.42 35.29
N THR A 288 14.90 19.08 34.43
CA THR A 288 15.44 19.96 33.40
C THR A 288 14.34 20.38 32.43
N LEU A 289 14.28 21.69 32.16
CA LEU A 289 13.42 22.25 31.13
C LEU A 289 14.26 22.44 29.88
N ARG A 290 13.85 21.80 28.79
CA ARG A 290 14.44 22.02 27.46
C ARG A 290 13.36 22.28 26.43
N ASN A 291 13.72 22.93 25.33
CA ASN A 291 12.85 23.00 24.17
C ASN A 291 12.62 21.60 23.60
N ALA A 292 11.40 21.31 23.16
CA ALA A 292 11.09 20.01 22.58
C ALA A 292 11.92 19.77 21.30
N GLN A 293 12.41 18.55 21.12
CA GLN A 293 13.05 18.15 19.86
C GLN A 293 11.99 17.95 18.77
N THR A 294 12.39 18.05 17.50
CA THR A 294 11.52 17.90 16.32
C THR A 294 10.73 16.57 16.31
N SER A 295 11.29 15.53 16.95
CA SER A 295 10.65 14.22 17.14
C SER A 295 9.50 14.25 18.16
N GLU A 296 9.60 15.07 19.21
CA GLU A 296 8.59 15.25 20.26
C GLU A 296 7.43 16.13 19.80
N TYR A 297 7.71 17.14 18.96
CA TYR A 297 6.69 17.91 18.23
C TYR A 297 5.75 16.98 17.42
N ALA A 298 6.31 15.96 16.76
CA ALA A 298 5.54 15.06 15.91
C ALA A 298 4.63 14.10 16.71
N LYS A 299 5.06 13.64 17.90
CA LYS A 299 4.26 12.74 18.76
C LYS A 299 2.97 13.39 19.27
N LYS A 300 2.91 14.72 19.40
CA LYS A 300 1.70 15.46 19.79
C LYS A 300 0.68 15.55 18.65
N MET A 301 1.14 15.71 17.40
CA MET A 301 0.25 15.88 16.24
C MET A 301 -0.50 14.61 15.83
N ILE A 302 -0.11 13.44 16.33
CA ILE A 302 -0.73 12.14 15.99
C ILE A 302 -1.91 11.81 16.94
N ARG A 303 -2.08 12.53 18.07
CA ARG A 303 -3.11 12.22 19.09
C ARG A 303 -4.37 13.11 19.06
N TYR A 304 -4.60 13.86 18.00
CA TYR A 304 -5.83 14.64 17.81
C TYR A 304 -6.46 14.34 16.45
#